data_AF-A0A3Q2CWY0-F1
#
_entry.id   AF-A0A3Q2CWY0-F1
#
_cell.length_a   1.000
_cell.length_b   1.000
_cell.length_c   1.000
_cell.angle_alpha   90.00
_cell.angle_beta   90.00
_cell.angle_gamma   90.00
#
_symmetry.space_group_name_H-M   'P 1'
#
loop_
_entity.id
_entity.type
_entity.pdbx_description
1 polymer ?
#
loop_
_entity_poly.entity_id
_entity_poly.type
_entity_poly.pdbx_seq_one_letter_code
_entity_poly.pdbx_strand_id
1 'polypeptide(L)'
;SAHFPFRMLQEIRPLLAVDIIEQLHRQFALLSGGRGKDGAPIITFPEYSGFSEVPEEDFLNVVTYLTSIPRILGLFHPKLDSWTGWFRLWLSAELLITNQRKLLIQMLLRGK
;
A
#
# COMPACT_ATOMS: atom_id res chain seq x y z
N SER A 1 42.10 -19.07 -2.36
CA SER A 1 40.67 -19.42 -2.48
C SER A 1 39.94 -18.72 -1.34
N ALA A 2 39.31 -17.58 -1.60
CA ALA A 2 38.61 -16.81 -0.57
C ALA A 2 37.25 -17.46 -0.33
N HIS A 3 37.20 -18.31 0.70
CA HIS A 3 35.96 -18.85 1.24
C HIS A 3 35.29 -17.71 2.00
N PHE A 4 34.46 -16.92 1.31
CA PHE A 4 33.58 -15.96 1.98
C PHE A 4 32.57 -16.77 2.79
N PRO A 5 32.63 -16.74 4.13
CA PRO A 5 31.70 -17.51 4.93
C PRO A 5 30.33 -16.90 4.74
N PHE A 6 29.37 -17.75 4.34
CA PHE A 6 27.92 -17.53 4.25
C PHE A 6 27.27 -17.18 5.62
N ARG A 7 27.99 -16.48 6.49
CA ARG A 7 27.72 -16.34 7.92
C ARG A 7 27.46 -14.88 8.34
N MET A 8 26.87 -14.08 7.44
CA MET A 8 26.42 -12.71 7.75
C MET A 8 24.97 -12.43 7.32
N LEU A 9 24.20 -13.44 6.92
CA LEU A 9 22.73 -13.34 6.97
C LEU A 9 22.29 -13.55 8.42
N GLN A 10 22.78 -12.70 9.32
CA GLN A 10 22.12 -12.50 10.59
C GLN A 10 20.68 -12.12 10.22
N GLU A 11 19.69 -12.82 10.76
CA GLU A 11 18.28 -12.52 10.55
C GLU A 11 17.99 -11.11 11.08
N ILE A 12 18.26 -10.08 10.26
CA ILE A 12 17.86 -8.72 10.55
C ILE A 12 16.34 -8.75 10.43
N ARG A 13 15.67 -8.70 11.57
CA ARG A 13 14.21 -8.53 11.62
C ARG A 13 13.87 -7.35 10.71
N PRO A 14 12.98 -7.53 9.72
CA PRO A 14 12.59 -6.44 8.84
C PRO A 14 11.96 -5.32 9.67
N LEU A 15 12.33 -4.08 9.37
CA LEU A 15 11.73 -2.89 9.97
C LEU A 15 10.24 -2.87 9.63
N LEU A 16 9.36 -2.98 10.63
CA LEU A 16 7.91 -3.02 10.42
C LEU A 16 7.31 -1.62 10.53
N ALA A 17 6.15 -1.42 9.90
CA ALA A 17 5.41 -0.16 10.00
C ALA A 17 5.13 0.25 11.45
N VAL A 18 4.81 -0.75 12.29
CA VAL A 18 4.51 -0.56 13.71
C VAL A 18 5.73 -0.05 14.49
N ASP A 19 6.94 -0.35 14.04
CA ASP A 19 8.17 0.09 14.69
C ASP A 19 8.44 1.59 14.41
N ILE A 20 7.82 2.18 13.37
CA ILE A 20 8.09 3.56 12.90
C ILE A 20 6.82 4.37 12.59
N ILE A 21 5.68 3.99 13.16
CA ILE A 21 4.36 4.54 12.79
C ILE A 21 4.28 6.06 13.02
N GLU A 22 4.91 6.56 14.07
CA GLU A 22 4.95 7.99 14.39
C GLU A 22 5.75 8.79 13.36
N GLN A 23 6.86 8.23 12.85
CA GLN A 23 7.64 8.84 11.79
C GLN A 23 6.85 8.85 10.47
N LEU A 24 6.14 7.76 10.15
CA LEU A 24 5.29 7.68 8.96
C LEU A 24 4.15 8.70 9.00
N HIS A 25 3.56 8.97 10.18
CA HIS A 25 2.53 9.98 10.36
C HIS A 25 3.01 11.43 10.11
N ARG A 26 4.31 11.70 10.18
CA ARG A 26 4.86 13.02 9.82
C ARG A 26 4.80 13.29 8.31
N GLN A 27 4.66 12.24 7.49
CA GLN A 27 4.48 12.29 6.04
C GLN A 27 5.52 13.12 5.29
N PHE A 28 6.74 13.25 5.83
CA PHE A 28 7.83 13.97 5.17
C PHE A 28 8.43 13.22 3.97
N ALA A 29 8.11 11.93 3.81
CA ALA A 29 8.45 11.11 2.67
C ALA A 29 7.27 10.16 2.35
N LEU A 30 6.97 9.98 1.06
CA LEU A 30 5.83 9.23 0.59
C LEU A 30 6.23 8.34 -0.60
N LEU A 31 5.69 7.12 -0.65
CA LEU A 31 5.81 6.26 -1.82
C LEU A 31 4.72 6.63 -2.84
N SER A 32 5.11 7.22 -3.96
CA SER A 32 4.18 7.80 -4.97
C SER A 32 3.40 6.76 -5.80
N GLY A 33 3.61 5.46 -5.56
CA GLY A 33 3.02 4.35 -6.33
C GLY A 33 3.66 4.11 -7.71
N GLY A 34 4.32 5.12 -8.28
CA GLY A 34 5.10 5.01 -9.51
C GLY A 34 6.45 4.31 -9.34
N ARG A 35 7.03 3.85 -10.45
CA ARG A 35 8.39 3.28 -10.50
C ARG A 35 9.23 3.93 -11.58
N GLY A 36 10.53 4.03 -11.30
CA GLY A 36 11.54 4.40 -12.29
C GLY A 36 11.63 3.37 -13.42
N LYS A 37 12.40 3.70 -14.45
CA LYS A 37 12.60 2.83 -15.62
C LYS A 37 13.23 1.47 -15.27
N ASP A 38 14.00 1.43 -14.19
CA ASP A 38 14.64 0.26 -13.60
C ASP A 38 13.74 -0.50 -12.61
N GLY A 39 12.51 -0.01 -12.39
CA GLY A 39 11.60 -0.57 -11.39
C GLY A 39 11.90 -0.10 -9.96
N ALA A 40 12.79 0.88 -9.75
CA ALA A 40 13.01 1.46 -8.42
C ALA A 40 11.75 2.20 -7.92
N PRO A 41 11.43 2.14 -6.62
CA PRO A 41 10.33 2.91 -6.05
C PRO A 41 10.57 4.42 -6.22
N ILE A 42 9.55 5.17 -6.63
CA ILE A 42 9.61 6.63 -6.66
C ILE A 42 9.13 7.16 -5.31
N ILE A 43 10.06 7.70 -4.53
CA ILE A 43 9.78 8.38 -3.26
C ILE A 43 9.67 9.88 -3.52
N THR A 44 8.66 10.51 -2.92
CA THR A 44 8.42 11.95 -2.98
C THR A 44 8.57 12.56 -1.60
N PHE A 45 9.18 13.74 -1.54
CA PHE A 45 9.35 14.53 -0.33
C PHE A 45 8.46 15.77 -0.44
N PRO A 46 7.24 15.74 0.12
CA PRO A 46 6.36 16.91 0.14
C PRO A 46 6.94 18.00 1.06
N GLU A 47 6.36 19.19 1.00
CA GLU A 47 6.68 20.25 1.95
C GLU A 47 6.29 19.80 3.36
N TYR A 48 7.28 19.78 4.26
CA TYR A 48 7.10 19.47 5.67
C TYR A 48 7.91 20.48 6.49
N SER A 49 7.23 21.34 7.23
CA SER A 49 7.86 22.47 7.94
C SER A 49 8.85 22.03 9.02
N GLY A 50 8.68 20.83 9.60
CA GLY A 50 9.59 20.25 10.59
C GLY A 50 10.73 19.42 9.99
N PHE A 51 10.96 19.45 8.67
CA PHE A 51 11.91 18.55 8.02
C PHE A 51 13.34 18.72 8.55
N SER A 52 13.75 19.96 8.85
CA SER A 52 15.06 20.27 9.43
C SER A 52 15.28 19.69 10.83
N GLU A 53 14.21 19.34 11.53
CA GLU A 53 14.23 18.78 12.89
C GLU A 53 14.15 17.25 12.89
N VAL A 54 13.96 16.61 11.72
CA VAL A 54 13.90 15.16 11.60
C VAL A 54 15.29 14.56 11.85
N PRO A 55 15.46 13.67 12.85
CA PRO A 55 16.72 12.97 13.06
C PRO A 55 17.10 12.13 11.83
N GLU A 56 18.41 12.02 11.56
CA GLU A 56 18.92 11.22 10.44
C GLU A 56 18.46 9.75 10.52
N GLU A 57 18.41 9.19 11.74
CA GLU A 57 17.91 7.83 11.97
C GLU A 57 16.44 7.68 11.57
N ASP A 58 15.57 8.62 11.93
CA ASP A 58 14.15 8.61 11.56
C ASP A 58 14.00 8.69 10.03
N PHE A 59 14.80 9.55 9.38
CA PHE A 59 14.83 9.67 7.94
C PHE A 59 15.22 8.34 7.27
N LEU A 60 16.34 7.75 7.71
CA LEU A 60 16.83 6.48 7.18
C LEU A 60 15.83 5.34 7.41
N ASN A 61 15.20 5.28 8.58
CA ASN A 61 14.18 4.29 8.91
C ASN A 61 12.97 4.41 8.00
N VAL A 62 12.47 5.62 7.75
CA VAL A 62 11.35 5.85 6.83
C VAL A 62 11.72 5.47 5.39
N VAL A 63 12.88 5.90 4.88
CA VAL A 63 13.30 5.56 3.51
C VAL A 63 13.54 4.06 3.36
N THR A 64 14.18 3.43 4.34
CA THR A 64 14.40 1.97 4.36
C THR A 64 13.06 1.22 4.37
N TYR A 65 12.13 1.64 5.22
CA TYR A 65 10.79 1.06 5.24
C TYR A 65 10.08 1.23 3.90
N LEU A 66 10.01 2.45 3.35
CA LEU A 66 9.33 2.73 2.08
C LEU A 66 9.94 1.95 0.89
N THR A 67 11.26 1.79 0.86
CA THR A 67 11.96 1.01 -0.17
C THR A 67 11.79 -0.50 0.02
N SER A 68 11.57 -0.96 1.26
CA SER A 68 11.32 -2.37 1.58
C SER A 68 9.91 -2.84 1.19
N ILE A 69 8.93 -1.93 1.04
CA ILE A 69 7.54 -2.28 0.70
C ILE A 69 7.52 -3.02 -0.64
N PRO A 70 7.25 -4.34 -0.62
CA PRO A 70 7.14 -5.11 -1.85
C PRO A 70 5.87 -4.69 -2.59
N ARG A 71 5.87 -4.83 -3.91
CA ARG A 71 4.68 -4.54 -4.72
C ARG A 71 3.53 -5.44 -4.25
N ILE A 72 2.51 -4.89 -3.60
CA ILE A 72 1.19 -5.55 -3.56
C ILE A 72 0.56 -5.56 -4.97
N LEU A 73 1.03 -4.68 -5.87
CA LEU A 73 0.65 -4.66 -7.28
C LEU A 73 1.55 -5.54 -8.17
N GLY A 74 1.85 -6.75 -7.70
CA GLY A 74 2.40 -7.86 -8.48
C GLY A 74 1.38 -8.99 -8.72
N LEU A 75 0.23 -8.97 -8.05
CA LEU A 75 -0.86 -9.93 -8.28
C LEU A 75 -1.73 -9.60 -9.50
N PHE A 76 -1.56 -8.42 -10.09
CA PHE A 76 -2.07 -8.13 -11.44
C PHE A 76 -0.96 -8.37 -12.45
N HIS A 77 -0.76 -9.65 -12.77
CA HIS A 77 -0.02 -10.07 -13.94
C HIS A 77 -0.70 -9.48 -15.20
N PRO A 78 -0.03 -8.71 -16.07
CA PRO A 78 -0.66 -8.05 -17.24
C PRO A 78 -1.21 -9.01 -18.32
N LYS A 79 -1.22 -10.32 -18.09
CA LYS A 79 -1.64 -11.33 -19.08
C LYS A 79 -2.88 -12.15 -18.68
N LEU A 80 -3.52 -11.82 -17.57
CA LEU A 80 -4.90 -12.23 -17.23
C LEU A 80 -5.55 -10.95 -16.66
N ASP A 81 -6.71 -10.44 -17.05
CA ASP A 81 -7.85 -10.95 -17.82
C ASP A 81 -8.96 -9.84 -17.84
N SER A 82 -9.94 -9.95 -18.74
CA SER A 82 -11.02 -8.99 -19.03
C SER A 82 -12.05 -8.74 -17.90
N TRP A 83 -11.66 -8.91 -16.64
CA TRP A 83 -12.58 -8.87 -15.49
C TRP A 83 -12.86 -7.48 -14.97
N THR A 84 -12.14 -6.43 -15.36
CA THR A 84 -12.53 -5.07 -14.94
C THR A 84 -13.94 -4.70 -15.42
N GLY A 85 -14.32 -5.15 -16.62
CA GLY A 85 -15.68 -5.02 -17.15
C GLY A 85 -16.70 -5.87 -16.39
N TRP A 86 -16.43 -7.17 -16.27
CA TRP A 86 -17.33 -8.10 -15.56
C TRP A 86 -17.44 -7.83 -14.06
N PHE A 87 -16.36 -7.38 -13.40
CA PHE A 87 -16.33 -6.97 -12.00
C PHE A 87 -17.15 -5.70 -11.79
N ARG A 88 -17.09 -4.72 -12.70
CA ARG A 88 -17.98 -3.55 -12.66
C ARG A 88 -19.44 -3.93 -12.86
N LEU A 89 -19.73 -4.85 -13.79
CA LEU A 89 -21.10 -5.34 -14.01
C LEU A 89 -21.62 -6.17 -12.82
N TRP A 90 -20.80 -7.03 -12.26
CA TRP A 90 -21.11 -7.83 -11.07
C TRP A 90 -21.33 -6.95 -9.84
N LEU A 91 -20.44 -5.99 -9.58
CA LEU A 91 -20.60 -5.02 -8.48
C LEU A 91 -21.86 -4.17 -8.66
N SER A 92 -22.17 -3.78 -9.92
CA SER A 92 -23.40 -3.05 -10.23
C SER A 92 -24.65 -3.90 -10.02
N ALA A 93 -24.60 -5.20 -10.35
CA ALA A 93 -25.68 -6.15 -10.07
C ALA A 93 -25.86 -6.39 -8.56
N GLU A 94 -24.77 -6.54 -7.80
CA GLU A 94 -24.80 -6.72 -6.35
C GLU A 94 -25.39 -5.48 -5.65
N LEU A 95 -24.97 -4.28 -6.06
CA LEU A 95 -25.52 -3.02 -5.55
C LEU A 95 -27.01 -2.85 -5.91
N LEU A 96 -27.42 -3.25 -7.12
CA LEU A 96 -28.83 -3.24 -7.53
C LEU A 96 -29.65 -4.21 -6.67
N ILE A 97 -29.18 -5.43 -6.45
CA ILE A 97 -29.83 -6.43 -5.59
C ILE A 97 -29.97 -5.89 -4.16
N THR A 98 -28.91 -5.25 -3.64
CA THR A 98 -28.91 -4.66 -2.30
C THR A 98 -29.91 -3.50 -2.20
N ASN A 99 -29.97 -2.64 -3.22
CA ASN A 99 -30.92 -1.54 -3.28
C ASN A 99 -32.38 -2.02 -3.40
N GLN A 100 -32.64 -3.04 -4.22
CA GLN A 100 -33.99 -3.64 -4.33
C GLN A 100 -34.43 -4.28 -3.01
N ARG A 101 -33.53 -4.99 -2.31
CA ARG A 101 -33.80 -5.55 -0.98
C ARG A 101 -34.09 -4.46 0.06
N LYS A 102 -33.33 -3.36 0.06
CA LYS A 102 -33.60 -2.20 0.93
C LYS A 102 -34.95 -1.55 0.64
N LEU A 103 -35.32 -1.42 -0.64
CA LEU A 103 -36.61 -0.86 -1.05
C LEU A 103 -37.77 -1.76 -0.59
N LEU A 104 -37.65 -3.08 -0.77
CA LEU A 104 -38.66 -4.05 -0.33
C LEU A 104 -38.87 -4.00 1.20
N ILE A 105 -37.78 -3.95 1.96
CA ILE A 105 -37.84 -3.82 3.43
C ILE A 105 -38.50 -2.49 3.83
N GLN A 106 -38.17 -1.39 3.16
CA GLN A 106 -38.82 -0.09 3.38
C GLN A 106 -40.32 -0.12 3.05
N MET A 107 -40.73 -0.79 1.97
CA MET A 107 -42.13 -0.95 1.61
C MET A 107 -42.90 -1.79 2.64
N LEU A 108 -42.29 -2.88 3.13
CA LEU A 108 -42.87 -3.73 4.18
C LEU A 108 -42.97 -3.00 5.53
N LEU A 109 -42.02 -2.12 5.86
CA LEU A 109 -42.05 -1.32 7.09
C LEU A 109 -43.05 -0.15 7.04
N ARG A 110 -43.32 0.42 5.84
CA ARG A 110 -44.34 1.48 5.65
C ARG A 110 -45.78 0.96 5.55
N GLY A 111 -45.97 -0.35 5.43
CA GLY A 111 -47.30 -0.99 5.37
C GLY A 111 -47.88 -1.38 6.74
N LYS A 112 -47.36 -0.83 7.84
CA LYS A 112 -47.92 -0.93 9.19
C LYS A 112 -48.50 0.41 9.63
#